data_AF-A0A8T3VIQ4-F1
#
_entry.id   AF-A0A8T3VIQ4-F1
#
_cell.length_a   1.000
_cell.length_b   1.000
_cell.length_c   1.000
_cell.angle_alpha   90.00
_cell.angle_beta   90.00
_cell.angle_gamma   90.00
#
_symmetry.space_group_name_H-M   'P 1'
#
loop_
_entity.id
_entity.type
_entity.pdbx_description
1 polymer ?
#
loop_
_entity_poly.entity_id
_entity_poly.type
_entity_poly.pdbx_seq_one_letter_code
_entity_poly.pdbx_strand_id
1 'polypeptide(L)'
;MIYQKRQIRKIIEDNDENNDEFSEKILRSMKRNKKDKFSILARKLGKHCKRESTENPEKIKQTKKYYIYQMIKDLKIYQIFQNRQRIVIFLDNARAHISDFAKDIAEALNIYLLYIPEYSPWFDPVESVWDIHKKHIKGITIESKEMLIEESHIIFNKKCKGESLQKNFKEKYLTSIC
;
A
#
# COMPACT_ATOMS: atom_id res chain seq x y z
N MET A 1 1.23 5.54 -12.03
CA MET A 1 0.98 6.13 -10.69
C MET A 1 0.46 7.58 -10.71
N ILE A 2 0.97 8.46 -11.59
CA ILE A 2 0.56 9.88 -11.70
C ILE A 2 -0.92 10.03 -12.10
N TYR A 3 -1.41 9.20 -13.02
CA TYR A 3 -2.79 9.26 -13.53
C TYR A 3 -3.84 8.98 -12.43
N GLN A 4 -3.64 7.94 -11.62
CA GLN A 4 -4.50 7.63 -10.48
C GLN A 4 -4.51 8.76 -9.43
N LYS A 5 -3.37 9.43 -9.22
CA LYS A 5 -3.27 10.56 -8.28
C LYS A 5 -4.10 11.77 -8.77
N ARG A 6 -4.16 12.04 -10.08
CA ARG A 6 -5.00 13.11 -10.65
C ARG A 6 -6.49 12.80 -10.51
N GLN A 7 -6.91 11.55 -10.73
CA GLN A 7 -8.32 11.16 -10.58
C GLN A 7 -8.81 11.31 -9.15
N ILE A 8 -7.99 10.90 -8.17
CA ILE A 8 -8.36 11.05 -6.75
C ILE A 8 -8.39 12.51 -6.32
N ARG A 9 -7.50 13.35 -6.87
CA ARG A 9 -7.54 14.80 -6.59
C ARG A 9 -8.85 15.42 -7.06
N LYS A 10 -9.29 15.12 -8.27
CA LYS A 10 -10.60 15.56 -8.79
C LYS A 10 -11.74 15.10 -7.87
N ILE A 11 -11.76 13.83 -7.49
CA ILE A 11 -12.75 13.32 -6.54
C ILE A 11 -12.76 14.10 -5.21
N ILE A 12 -11.58 14.46 -4.69
CA ILE A 12 -11.50 15.26 -3.45
C ILE A 12 -12.02 16.68 -3.69
N GLU A 13 -11.66 17.29 -4.82
CA GLU A 13 -12.12 18.63 -5.23
C GLU A 13 -13.65 18.66 -5.38
N ASP A 14 -14.23 17.68 -6.08
CA ASP A 14 -15.67 17.55 -6.31
C ASP A 14 -16.44 17.29 -4.99
N ASN A 15 -15.84 16.58 -4.02
CA ASN A 15 -16.43 16.38 -2.69
C ASN A 15 -16.22 17.58 -1.74
N ASP A 16 -15.23 18.44 -1.99
CA ASP A 16 -14.96 19.67 -1.21
C ASP A 16 -15.87 20.85 -1.62
N GLU A 17 -16.68 20.73 -2.69
CA GLU A 17 -17.57 21.79 -3.18
C GLU A 17 -18.64 22.25 -2.16
N ASN A 18 -18.81 21.54 -1.03
CA ASN A 18 -19.58 22.00 0.15
C ASN A 18 -18.67 22.51 1.28
N ASN A 19 -17.96 23.62 1.00
CA ASN A 19 -16.90 24.17 1.84
C ASN A 19 -17.37 24.94 3.11
N ASP A 20 -18.65 24.83 3.46
CA ASP A 20 -19.25 25.43 4.66
C ASP A 20 -18.59 24.85 5.93
N GLU A 21 -18.25 23.56 5.93
CA GLU A 21 -17.63 22.89 7.08
C GLU A 21 -16.21 23.41 7.39
N PHE A 22 -15.40 23.68 6.36
CA PHE A 22 -14.07 24.25 6.55
C PHE A 22 -14.15 25.70 7.00
N SER A 23 -15.02 26.49 6.36
CA SER A 23 -15.26 27.89 6.73
C SER A 23 -15.69 28.00 8.18
N GLU A 24 -16.60 27.13 8.64
CA GLU A 24 -16.97 27.03 10.05
C GLU A 24 -15.78 26.63 10.95
N LYS A 25 -14.97 25.64 10.57
CA LYS A 25 -13.78 25.24 11.34
C LYS A 25 -12.80 26.40 11.51
N ILE A 26 -12.57 27.17 10.45
CA ILE A 26 -11.71 28.36 10.49
C ILE A 26 -12.30 29.43 11.41
N LEU A 27 -13.60 29.75 11.27
CA LEU A 27 -14.29 30.72 12.11
C LEU A 27 -14.26 30.31 13.59
N ARG A 28 -14.50 29.03 13.90
CA ARG A 28 -14.40 28.49 15.26
C ARG A 28 -12.98 28.61 15.81
N SER A 29 -11.97 28.33 14.99
CA SER A 29 -10.56 28.46 15.37
C SER A 29 -10.17 29.91 15.65
N MET A 30 -10.60 30.86 14.80
CA MET A 30 -10.37 32.29 15.02
C MET A 30 -11.04 32.79 16.30
N LYS A 31 -12.30 32.41 16.55
CA LYS A 31 -13.02 32.78 17.79
C LYS A 31 -12.29 32.28 19.04
N ARG A 32 -11.85 31.02 19.06
CA ARG A 32 -11.13 30.41 20.19
C ARG A 32 -9.78 31.07 20.46
N ASN A 33 -9.10 31.53 19.42
CA ASN A 33 -7.74 32.09 19.49
C ASN A 33 -7.72 33.62 19.39
N LYS A 34 -8.83 34.31 19.71
CA LYS A 34 -8.99 35.76 19.54
C LYS A 34 -7.93 36.60 20.29
N LYS A 35 -7.37 36.07 21.38
CA LYS A 35 -6.33 36.73 22.19
C LYS A 35 -4.90 36.38 21.78
N ASP A 36 -4.72 35.48 20.82
CA ASP A 36 -3.38 35.08 20.37
C ASP A 36 -2.71 36.20 19.59
N LYS A 37 -1.37 36.25 19.65
CA LYS A 37 -0.59 37.09 18.74
C LYS A 37 -0.85 36.69 17.28
N PHE A 38 -0.85 37.68 16.39
CA PHE A 38 -1.14 37.48 14.96
C PHE A 38 -0.26 36.40 14.31
N SER A 39 1.03 36.36 14.65
CA SER A 39 1.97 35.33 14.16
C SER A 39 1.59 33.90 14.57
N ILE A 40 1.04 33.73 15.78
CA ILE A 40 0.57 32.44 16.28
C ILE A 40 -0.72 32.03 15.54
N LEU A 41 -1.62 32.98 15.34
CA LEU A 41 -2.86 32.77 14.60
C LEU A 41 -2.58 32.37 13.14
N ALA A 42 -1.71 33.10 12.44
CA ALA A 42 -1.30 32.81 11.07
C ALA A 42 -0.73 31.39 10.94
N ARG A 43 0.13 30.98 11.87
CA ARG A 43 0.67 29.62 11.91
C ARG A 43 -0.42 28.56 12.12
N LYS A 44 -1.39 28.81 13.00
CA LYS A 44 -2.50 27.89 13.26
C LYS A 44 -3.38 27.75 12.00
N LEU A 45 -3.72 28.86 11.35
CA LEU A 45 -4.48 28.88 10.10
C LEU A 45 -3.75 28.12 8.99
N GLY A 46 -2.44 28.38 8.80
CA GLY A 46 -1.63 27.65 7.83
C GLY A 46 -1.64 26.13 8.05
N LYS A 47 -1.67 25.66 9.31
CA LYS A 47 -1.84 24.23 9.62
C LYS A 47 -3.23 23.70 9.23
N HIS A 48 -4.29 24.48 9.43
CA HIS A 48 -5.64 24.10 9.00
C HIS A 48 -5.72 24.02 7.47
N CYS A 49 -5.25 25.03 6.75
CA CYS A 49 -5.22 25.01 5.29
C CYS A 49 -4.41 23.83 4.74
N LYS A 50 -3.25 23.51 5.34
CA LYS A 50 -2.43 22.37 4.92
C LYS A 50 -3.14 21.02 5.15
N ARG A 51 -3.96 20.90 6.20
CA ARG A 51 -4.72 19.68 6.48
C ARG A 51 -5.85 19.47 5.48
N GLU A 52 -6.52 20.54 5.09
CA GLU A 52 -7.65 20.48 4.15
C GLU A 52 -7.23 20.47 2.68
N SER A 53 -5.99 20.87 2.40
CA SER A 53 -5.41 20.84 1.05
C SER A 53 -5.65 19.49 0.36
N THR A 54 -6.09 19.56 -0.89
CA THR A 54 -6.26 18.40 -1.79
C THR A 54 -4.95 17.67 -2.07
N GLU A 55 -3.81 18.32 -1.79
CA GLU A 55 -2.48 17.73 -1.90
C GLU A 55 -2.02 16.99 -0.64
N ASN A 56 -2.79 17.06 0.45
CA ASN A 56 -2.46 16.39 1.70
C ASN A 56 -2.37 14.86 1.49
N PRO A 57 -1.19 14.23 1.71
CA PRO A 57 -1.01 12.80 1.51
C PRO A 57 -1.96 11.94 2.35
N GLU A 58 -2.31 12.36 3.56
CA GLU A 58 -3.23 11.62 4.43
C GLU A 58 -4.67 11.69 3.93
N LYS A 59 -5.13 12.86 3.44
CA LYS A 59 -6.47 12.99 2.81
C LYS A 59 -6.56 12.07 1.59
N ILE A 60 -5.56 12.13 0.71
CA ILE A 60 -5.46 11.24 -0.46
C ILE A 60 -5.48 9.76 -0.05
N LYS A 61 -4.72 9.38 0.98
CA LYS A 61 -4.67 7.99 1.48
C LYS A 61 -6.03 7.54 2.03
N GLN A 62 -6.69 8.37 2.82
CA GLN A 62 -8.00 8.06 3.40
C GLN A 62 -9.08 7.96 2.33
N THR A 63 -9.11 8.89 1.36
CA THR A 63 -10.03 8.84 0.23
C THR A 63 -9.84 7.56 -0.58
N LYS A 64 -8.58 7.17 -0.89
CA LYS A 64 -8.30 5.88 -1.54
C LYS A 64 -8.87 4.70 -0.76
N LYS A 65 -8.59 4.67 0.54
CA LYS A 65 -9.05 3.61 1.45
C LYS A 65 -10.57 3.49 1.44
N TYR A 66 -11.27 4.63 1.49
CA TYR A 66 -12.72 4.71 1.41
C TYR A 66 -13.28 4.11 0.12
N TYR A 67 -12.78 4.53 -1.05
CA TYR A 67 -13.29 4.01 -2.32
C TYR A 67 -12.99 2.53 -2.52
N ILE A 68 -11.82 2.05 -2.09
CA ILE A 68 -11.52 0.62 -2.10
C ILE A 68 -12.54 -0.14 -1.24
N TYR A 69 -12.86 0.36 -0.04
CA TYR A 69 -13.91 -0.24 0.80
C TYR A 69 -15.27 -0.28 0.13
N GLN A 70 -15.66 0.81 -0.55
CA GLN A 70 -16.94 0.82 -1.28
C GLN A 70 -16.94 -0.22 -2.41
N MET A 71 -15.83 -0.35 -3.14
CA MET A 71 -15.71 -1.35 -4.20
C MET A 71 -15.78 -2.78 -3.65
N ILE A 72 -15.06 -3.12 -2.58
CA ILE A 72 -15.07 -4.50 -2.05
C ILE A 72 -16.38 -4.85 -1.33
N LYS A 73 -17.15 -3.86 -0.87
CA LYS A 73 -18.50 -4.05 -0.32
C LYS A 73 -19.55 -4.34 -1.38
N ASP A 74 -19.26 -4.15 -2.66
CA ASP A 74 -20.16 -4.56 -3.73
C ASP A 74 -20.33 -6.09 -3.70
N LEU A 75 -21.54 -6.54 -3.36
CA LEU A 75 -21.88 -7.96 -3.25
C LEU A 75 -21.60 -8.73 -4.53
N LYS A 76 -21.71 -8.09 -5.72
CA LYS A 76 -21.40 -8.75 -6.99
C LYS A 76 -19.92 -9.07 -7.08
N ILE A 77 -19.06 -8.13 -6.69
CA ILE A 77 -17.61 -8.31 -6.68
C ILE A 77 -17.26 -9.43 -5.70
N TYR A 78 -17.79 -9.37 -4.48
CA TYR A 78 -17.57 -10.40 -3.47
C TYR A 78 -17.95 -11.81 -4.00
N GLN A 79 -19.16 -11.97 -4.52
CA GLN A 79 -19.63 -13.26 -5.07
C GLN A 79 -18.78 -13.78 -6.22
N ILE A 80 -18.29 -12.90 -7.10
CA ILE A 80 -17.39 -13.29 -8.19
C ILE A 80 -16.13 -13.95 -7.64
N PHE A 81 -15.51 -13.37 -6.61
CA PHE A 81 -14.24 -13.87 -6.06
C PHE A 81 -14.41 -15.12 -5.17
N GLN A 82 -15.51 -15.23 -4.41
CA GLN A 82 -15.75 -16.42 -3.60
C GLN A 82 -15.90 -17.69 -4.43
N ASN A 83 -16.36 -17.57 -5.69
CA ASN A 83 -16.47 -18.71 -6.61
C ASN A 83 -15.17 -19.02 -7.39
N ARG A 84 -14.08 -18.30 -7.12
CA ARG A 84 -12.77 -18.54 -7.73
C ARG A 84 -11.91 -19.45 -6.87
N GLN A 85 -10.88 -20.03 -7.48
CA GLN A 85 -9.83 -20.73 -6.74
C GLN A 85 -9.19 -19.78 -5.74
N ARG A 86 -9.16 -20.19 -4.47
CA ARG A 86 -8.55 -19.42 -3.39
C ARG A 86 -7.06 -19.24 -3.63
N ILE A 87 -6.58 -18.01 -3.50
CA ILE A 87 -5.16 -17.67 -3.57
C ILE A 87 -4.61 -17.67 -2.14
N VAL A 88 -3.42 -18.24 -1.94
CA VAL A 88 -2.68 -18.17 -0.67
C VAL A 88 -1.48 -17.26 -0.84
N ILE A 89 -1.34 -16.25 0.02
CA ILE A 89 -0.19 -15.34 0.02
C ILE A 89 0.58 -15.53 1.32
N PHE A 90 1.88 -15.80 1.20
CA PHE A 90 2.82 -15.86 2.31
C PHE A 90 3.29 -14.44 2.64
N LEU A 91 3.19 -14.03 3.90
CA LEU A 91 3.58 -12.68 4.33
C LEU A 91 4.35 -12.73 5.65
N ASP A 92 5.30 -11.80 5.80
CA ASP A 92 5.87 -11.47 7.10
C ASP A 92 4.88 -10.66 7.97
N ASN A 93 5.25 -10.41 9.22
CA ASN A 93 4.43 -9.68 10.19
C ASN A 93 4.59 -8.15 10.09
N ALA A 94 4.94 -7.61 8.91
CA ALA A 94 4.98 -6.17 8.73
C ALA A 94 3.61 -5.54 9.06
N ARG A 95 3.62 -4.38 9.74
CA ARG A 95 2.38 -3.72 10.21
C ARG A 95 1.34 -3.49 9.12
N ALA A 96 1.80 -3.26 7.88
CA ALA A 96 0.91 -3.10 6.73
C ALA A 96 0.16 -4.40 6.38
N HIS A 97 0.82 -5.56 6.48
CA HIS A 97 0.28 -6.89 6.16
C HIS A 97 -0.73 -7.39 7.18
N ILE A 98 -0.53 -7.07 8.47
CA ILE A 98 -1.42 -7.51 9.57
C ILE A 98 -2.59 -6.55 9.82
N SER A 99 -2.66 -5.43 9.10
CA SER A 99 -3.70 -4.42 9.27
C SER A 99 -5.08 -4.96 8.89
N ASP A 100 -6.12 -4.51 9.61
CA ASP A 100 -7.51 -4.92 9.33
C ASP A 100 -7.90 -4.58 7.89
N PHE A 101 -7.42 -3.45 7.37
CA PHE A 101 -7.65 -3.08 5.96
C PHE A 101 -7.13 -4.13 4.97
N ALA A 102 -5.95 -4.69 5.21
CA ALA A 102 -5.39 -5.73 4.35
C ALA A 102 -6.19 -7.04 4.47
N LYS A 103 -6.63 -7.39 5.68
CA LYS A 103 -7.44 -8.58 5.96
C LYS A 103 -8.83 -8.49 5.30
N ASP A 104 -9.50 -7.34 5.43
CA ASP A 104 -10.81 -7.09 4.82
C ASP A 104 -10.76 -7.23 3.28
N ILE A 105 -9.70 -6.68 2.66
CA ILE A 105 -9.50 -6.81 1.21
C ILE A 105 -9.22 -8.26 0.84
N ALA A 106 -8.35 -8.96 1.59
CA ALA A 106 -8.00 -10.35 1.31
C ALA A 106 -9.24 -11.25 1.37
N GLU A 107 -10.07 -11.08 2.40
CA GLU A 107 -11.33 -11.81 2.54
C GLU A 107 -12.27 -11.57 1.35
N ALA A 108 -12.48 -10.30 0.99
CA ALA A 108 -13.36 -9.93 -0.13
C ALA A 108 -12.90 -10.51 -1.48
N LEU A 109 -11.59 -10.71 -1.64
CA LEU A 109 -10.97 -11.25 -2.85
C LEU A 109 -10.75 -12.78 -2.79
N ASN A 110 -11.23 -13.46 -1.75
CA ASN A 110 -10.99 -14.90 -1.51
C ASN A 110 -9.48 -15.25 -1.50
N ILE A 111 -8.71 -14.42 -0.81
CA ILE A 111 -7.27 -14.57 -0.58
C ILE A 111 -7.06 -14.99 0.88
N TYR A 112 -6.31 -16.05 1.10
CA TYR A 112 -5.86 -16.46 2.42
C TYR A 112 -4.45 -15.92 2.69
N LEU A 113 -4.32 -15.12 3.75
CA LEU A 113 -3.04 -14.59 4.20
C LEU A 113 -2.42 -15.58 5.19
N LEU A 114 -1.33 -16.22 4.77
CA LEU A 114 -0.53 -17.09 5.62
C LEU A 114 0.65 -16.30 6.19
N TYR A 115 0.56 -15.96 7.46
CA TYR A 115 1.64 -15.26 8.17
C TYR A 115 2.71 -16.24 8.63
N ILE A 116 3.96 -15.98 8.27
CA ILE A 116 5.09 -16.77 8.77
C ILE A 116 5.43 -16.37 10.22
N PRO A 117 6.06 -17.26 11.01
CA PRO A 117 6.52 -16.92 12.36
C PRO A 117 7.46 -15.71 12.35
N GLU A 118 7.46 -14.95 13.45
CA GLU A 118 8.36 -13.80 13.60
C GLU A 118 9.83 -14.22 13.44
N TYR A 119 10.64 -13.32 12.89
CA TYR A 119 12.08 -13.50 12.67
C TYR A 119 12.45 -14.78 11.90
N SER A 120 11.54 -15.29 11.06
CA SER A 120 11.74 -16.54 10.32
C SER A 120 11.79 -16.33 8.80
N PRO A 121 12.74 -15.52 8.29
CA PRO A 121 12.82 -15.18 6.86
C PRO A 121 13.06 -16.43 5.99
N TRP A 122 13.62 -17.50 6.55
CA TRP A 122 13.77 -18.78 5.87
C TRP A 122 12.45 -19.43 5.48
N PHE A 123 11.29 -19.01 5.98
CA PHE A 123 9.98 -19.49 5.49
C PHE A 123 9.39 -18.60 4.38
N ASP A 124 9.98 -17.44 4.11
CA ASP A 124 9.49 -16.54 3.07
C ASP A 124 10.06 -16.96 1.69
N PRO A 125 9.21 -17.35 0.71
CA PRO A 125 9.66 -17.66 -0.64
C PRO A 125 10.42 -16.51 -1.31
N VAL A 126 10.16 -15.25 -0.94
CA VAL A 126 10.79 -14.09 -1.56
C VAL A 126 12.29 -13.99 -1.25
N GLU A 127 12.75 -14.56 -0.14
CA GLU A 127 14.17 -14.52 0.23
C GLU A 127 15.05 -15.25 -0.78
N SER A 128 14.55 -16.33 -1.38
CA SER A 128 15.25 -17.03 -2.47
C SER A 128 15.41 -16.14 -3.71
N VAL A 129 14.41 -15.30 -3.99
CA VAL A 129 14.48 -14.29 -5.06
C VAL A 129 15.54 -13.26 -4.71
N TRP A 130 15.56 -12.76 -3.48
CA TRP A 130 16.57 -11.78 -3.04
C TRP A 130 18.00 -12.33 -3.07
N ASP A 131 18.22 -13.58 -2.71
CA ASP A 131 19.54 -14.20 -2.77
C ASP A 131 20.09 -14.26 -4.20
N ILE A 132 19.23 -14.55 -5.19
CA ILE A 132 19.59 -14.49 -6.61
C ILE A 132 19.99 -13.07 -7.01
N HIS A 133 19.20 -12.06 -6.63
CA HIS A 133 19.48 -10.66 -6.96
C HIS A 133 20.79 -10.19 -6.31
N LYS A 134 20.96 -10.43 -5.01
CA LYS A 134 22.17 -10.06 -4.25
C LYS A 134 23.41 -10.69 -4.88
N LYS A 135 23.34 -11.95 -5.29
CA LYS A 135 24.47 -12.65 -5.94
C LYS A 135 24.81 -12.04 -7.30
N HIS A 136 23.82 -11.66 -8.09
CA HIS A 136 24.02 -10.99 -9.38
C HIS A 136 24.63 -9.59 -9.20
N ILE A 137 24.02 -8.77 -8.35
CA ILE A 137 24.44 -7.38 -8.11
C ILE A 137 25.87 -7.31 -7.53
N LYS A 138 26.27 -8.25 -6.67
CA LYS A 138 27.64 -8.32 -6.14
C LYS A 138 28.72 -8.48 -7.23
N GLY A 139 28.36 -9.02 -8.39
CA GLY A 139 29.30 -9.26 -9.49
C GLY A 139 29.44 -8.11 -10.48
N ILE A 140 28.72 -7.00 -10.28
CA ILE A 140 28.69 -5.88 -11.23
C ILE A 140 28.87 -4.55 -10.51
N THR A 141 29.48 -3.58 -11.20
CA THR A 141 29.54 -2.19 -10.73
C THR A 141 28.22 -1.51 -11.05
N ILE A 142 27.57 -0.93 -10.05
CA ILE A 142 26.32 -0.19 -10.20
C ILE A 142 26.61 1.30 -10.12
N GLU A 143 26.40 2.01 -11.23
CA GLU A 143 26.72 3.44 -11.34
C GLU A 143 25.51 4.35 -11.08
N SER A 144 24.30 3.81 -11.20
CA SER A 144 23.06 4.56 -11.03
C SER A 144 21.92 3.70 -10.49
N LYS A 145 20.90 4.37 -9.97
CA LYS A 145 19.66 3.71 -9.54
C LYS A 145 18.94 3.07 -10.73
N GLU A 146 18.98 3.72 -11.88
CA GLU A 146 18.35 3.27 -13.12
C GLU A 146 18.98 1.96 -13.59
N MET A 147 20.31 1.87 -13.56
CA MET A 147 21.04 0.64 -13.87
C MET A 147 20.69 -0.47 -12.88
N LEU A 148 20.61 -0.18 -11.58
CA LEU A 148 20.21 -1.19 -10.58
C LEU A 148 18.82 -1.77 -10.85
N ILE A 149 17.87 -0.91 -11.24
CA ILE A 149 16.50 -1.32 -11.58
C ILE A 149 16.52 -2.19 -12.84
N GLU A 150 17.24 -1.79 -13.88
CA GLU A 150 17.36 -2.55 -15.12
C GLU A 150 17.99 -3.93 -14.89
N GLU A 151 19.12 -3.99 -14.17
CA GLU A 151 19.79 -5.23 -13.80
C GLU A 151 18.89 -6.14 -12.96
N SER A 152 18.10 -5.57 -12.04
CA SER A 152 17.11 -6.32 -11.26
C SER A 152 16.03 -6.93 -12.16
N HIS A 153 15.52 -6.18 -13.15
CA HIS A 153 14.54 -6.72 -14.11
C HIS A 153 15.12 -7.84 -14.98
N ILE A 154 16.36 -7.67 -15.44
CA ILE A 154 17.06 -8.69 -16.25
C ILE A 154 17.21 -9.98 -15.44
N ILE A 155 17.76 -9.91 -14.22
CA ILE A 155 17.99 -11.12 -13.42
C ILE A 155 16.68 -11.76 -12.98
N PHE A 156 15.65 -10.97 -12.66
CA PHE A 156 14.33 -11.50 -12.32
C PHE A 156 13.75 -12.31 -13.49
N ASN A 157 13.76 -11.77 -14.70
CA ASN A 157 13.24 -12.48 -15.88
C ASN A 157 14.08 -13.71 -16.23
N LYS A 158 15.40 -13.63 -16.08
CA LYS A 158 16.33 -14.72 -16.44
C LYS A 158 16.32 -15.88 -15.45
N LYS A 159 16.17 -15.60 -14.15
CA LYS A 159 16.38 -16.59 -13.08
C LYS A 159 15.18 -16.76 -12.16
N CYS A 160 14.33 -15.75 -12.01
CA CYS A 160 13.23 -15.75 -11.03
C CYS A 160 11.88 -16.19 -11.62
N LYS A 161 11.67 -15.98 -12.92
CA LYS A 161 10.42 -16.34 -13.62
C LYS A 161 10.28 -17.85 -13.93
N GLY A 162 11.34 -18.63 -13.75
CA GLY A 162 11.36 -20.06 -14.08
C GLY A 162 10.64 -20.95 -13.06
N GLU A 163 10.17 -22.11 -13.53
CA GLU A 163 9.52 -23.13 -12.70
C GLU A 163 10.43 -23.68 -11.60
N SER A 164 11.76 -23.58 -11.76
CA SER A 164 12.73 -24.13 -10.81
C SER A 164 12.62 -23.52 -9.40
N LEU A 165 12.38 -22.22 -9.26
CA LEU A 165 12.19 -21.60 -7.94
C LEU A 165 10.89 -22.06 -7.29
N GLN A 166 9.82 -22.14 -8.08
CA GLN A 166 8.52 -22.62 -7.60
C GLN A 166 8.62 -24.09 -7.17
N LYS A 167 9.33 -24.91 -7.95
CA LYS A 167 9.60 -26.31 -7.66
C LYS A 167 10.42 -26.46 -6.38
N ASN A 168 11.54 -25.74 -6.26
CA ASN A 168 12.38 -25.77 -5.06
C ASN A 168 11.61 -25.35 -3.81
N PHE A 169 10.74 -24.34 -3.91
CA PHE A 169 9.89 -23.93 -2.79
C PHE A 169 8.88 -25.03 -2.41
N LYS A 170 8.19 -25.61 -3.40
CA LYS A 170 7.27 -26.73 -3.18
C LYS A 170 7.98 -27.92 -2.52
N GLU A 171 9.12 -28.32 -3.07
CA GLU A 171 9.95 -29.42 -2.54
C GLU A 171 10.36 -29.17 -1.10
N LYS A 172 10.80 -27.95 -0.79
CA LYS A 172 11.33 -27.60 0.52
C LYS A 172 10.25 -27.45 1.61
N TYR A 173 9.07 -26.93 1.27
CA TYR A 173 8.08 -26.54 2.29
C TYR A 173 6.70 -27.17 2.14
N LEU A 174 6.34 -27.70 0.97
CA LEU A 174 5.01 -28.24 0.69
C LEU A 174 4.99 -29.76 0.50
N THR A 175 6.15 -30.40 0.34
CA THR A 175 6.24 -31.84 0.04
C THR A 175 6.29 -32.70 1.30
N SER A 176 6.42 -32.10 2.48
CA SER A 176 6.31 -32.75 3.79
C SER A 176 4.86 -32.83 4.33
N ILE A 177 3.86 -32.46 3.51
CA ILE A 177 2.43 -32.39 3.91
C ILE A 177 1.57 -33.49 3.23
N CYS A 178 2.19 -34.40 2.46
CA CYS A 178 1.50 -35.57 1.88
C CYS A 178 2.07 -36.88 2.43
#